data_AF-A0A371Y9I0-F1
#
_entry.id   AF-A0A371Y9I0-F1
#
_cell.length_a   1.000
_cell.length_b   1.000
_cell.length_c   1.000
_cell.angle_alpha   90.00
_cell.angle_beta   90.00
_cell.angle_gamma   90.00
#
_symmetry.space_group_name_H-M   'P 1'
#
loop_
_entity.id
_entity.type
_entity.pdbx_description
1 polymer ?
#
loop_
_entity_poly.entity_id
_entity_poly.type
_entity_poly.pdbx_seq_one_letter_code
_entity_poly.pdbx_strand_id
1 'polypeptide(L)' 'MTLRVPDELAPAIRQAAKAAGLSVNAYIVRAARRAATLDAGHQLAALGLGQDLAGEGDTL' A
#
# COMPACT_ATOMS: atom_id res chain seq x y z
N MET A 1 4.50 -17.63 -2.05
CA MET A 1 3.77 -16.73 -2.97
C MET A 1 4.79 -16.08 -3.89
N THR A 2 4.56 -16.11 -5.20
CA THR A 2 5.41 -15.47 -6.21
C THR A 2 4.54 -14.50 -7.02
N LEU A 3 4.98 -13.25 -7.13
CA LEU A 3 4.32 -12.19 -7.89
C LEU A 3 5.15 -11.93 -9.14
N ARG A 4 4.53 -11.94 -10.33
CA ARG A 4 5.20 -11.45 -11.53
C ARG A 4 5.04 -9.94 -11.63
N VAL A 5 6.16 -9.25 -11.63
CA VAL A 5 6.22 -7.82 -11.85
C VAL A 5 6.55 -7.60 -13.32
N PRO A 6 5.87 -6.68 -14.02
CA PRO A 6 6.26 -6.27 -15.36
C PRO A 6 7.70 -5.74 -15.39
N ASP A 7 8.47 -6.12 -16.41
CA ASP A 7 9.91 -5.84 -16.48
C ASP A 7 10.21 -4.33 -16.48
N GLU A 8 9.29 -3.52 -17.02
CA GLU A 8 9.37 -2.06 -17.03
C GLU A 8 9.24 -1.44 -15.63
N LEU A 9 8.56 -2.10 -14.70
CA LEU A 9 8.34 -1.61 -13.33
C LEU A 9 9.40 -2.11 -12.36
N ALA A 10 10.05 -3.24 -12.66
CA ALA A 10 11.04 -3.85 -11.76
C ALA A 10 12.20 -2.90 -11.38
N PRO A 11 12.79 -2.08 -12.28
CA PRO A 11 13.83 -1.12 -11.92
C PRO A 11 13.32 -0.05 -10.95
N ALA A 12 12.14 0.51 -11.20
CA ALA A 12 11.55 1.56 -10.36
C ALA A 12 11.27 1.05 -8.95
N ILE A 13 10.72 -0.17 -8.82
CA ILE A 13 10.45 -0.81 -7.53
C ILE A 13 11.74 -1.06 -6.75
N ARG A 14 12.79 -1.56 -7.41
CA ARG A 14 14.10 -1.78 -6.77
C ARG A 14 14.71 -0.47 -6.29
N GLN A 15 14.61 0.59 -7.09
CA GLN A 15 15.11 1.91 -6.73
C GLN A 15 14.35 2.48 -5.52
N ALA A 16 13.02 2.39 -5.52
CA ALA A 16 12.19 2.85 -4.41
C ALA A 16 12.45 2.07 -3.11
N ALA A 17 12.61 0.75 -3.19
CA ALA A 17 13.00 -0.07 -2.06
C ALA A 17 14.37 0.35 -1.50
N LYS A 18 15.36 0.58 -2.37
CA LYS A 18 16.69 1.08 -2.00
C LYS A 18 16.62 2.46 -1.33
N ALA A 19 15.83 3.38 -1.89
CA ALA A 19 15.64 4.72 -1.33
C ALA A 19 14.98 4.68 0.05
N ALA A 20 14.08 3.72 0.27
CA ALA A 20 13.47 3.46 1.57
C ALA A 20 14.36 2.69 2.56
N GLY A 21 15.55 2.22 2.14
CA GLY A 21 16.42 1.38 2.97
C GLY A 21 15.84 -0.01 3.24
N LEU A 22 14.93 -0.50 2.40
CA LEU A 22 14.21 -1.75 2.58
C LEU A 22 14.64 -2.80 1.55
N SER A 23 14.46 -4.07 1.91
CA SER A 23 14.45 -5.13 0.89
C SER A 23 13.25 -4.95 -0.04
N VAL A 24 13.36 -5.41 -1.29
CA VAL A 24 12.26 -5.32 -2.26
C VAL A 24 10.99 -5.99 -1.73
N ASN A 25 11.12 -7.14 -1.07
CA ASN A 25 9.99 -7.83 -0.47
C ASN A 25 9.33 -6.99 0.64
N ALA A 26 10.12 -6.42 1.56
CA ALA A 26 9.60 -5.58 2.64
C ALA A 26 8.89 -4.33 2.09
N TYR A 27 9.46 -3.72 1.05
CA TYR A 27 8.85 -2.59 0.35
C TYR A 27 7.50 -2.98 -0.29
N ILE A 28 7.43 -4.11 -1.00
CA ILE A 28 6.19 -4.59 -1.62
C ILE A 28 5.13 -4.94 -0.58
N VAL A 29 5.48 -5.61 0.51
CA VAL A 29 4.54 -5.93 1.60
C VAL A 29 3.98 -4.65 2.23
N ARG A 30 4.83 -3.65 2.47
CA ARG A 30 4.39 -2.34 2.97
C ARG A 30 3.46 -1.63 1.98
N ALA A 31 3.80 -1.63 0.70
CA ALA A 31 2.98 -1.04 -0.35
C ALA A 31 1.62 -1.72 -0.47
N ALA A 32 1.59 -3.06 -0.45
CA ALA A 32 0.36 -3.84 -0.49
C ALA A 32 -0.54 -3.57 0.73
N ARG A 33 0.04 -3.48 1.93
CA ARG A 33 -0.71 -3.11 3.15
C ARG A 33 -1.32 -1.73 3.01
N ARG A 34 -0.55 -0.73 2.54
CA ARG A 34 -1.04 0.63 2.34
C ARG A 34 -2.16 0.68 1.30
N ALA A 35 -2.02 -0.06 0.20
CA ALA A 35 -3.06 -0.15 -0.82
C ALA A 35 -4.35 -0.78 -0.27
N ALA A 36 -4.25 -1.85 0.53
CA ALA A 36 -5.41 -2.47 1.17
C ALA A 36 -6.11 -1.52 2.16
N THR A 37 -5.35 -0.74 2.93
CA THR A 37 -5.91 0.30 3.82
C THR A 37 -6.65 1.37 3.02
N LEU A 38 -6.07 1.86 1.93
CA LEU A 38 -6.71 2.87 1.08
C LEU A 38 -7.97 2.34 0.40
N ASP A 39 -7.92 1.11 -0.10
CA ASP A 39 -9.09 0.45 -0.70
C ASP A 39 -10.22 0.27 0.33
N ALA A 40 -9.90 -0.19 1.53
CA ALA A 40 -10.87 -0.26 2.63
C ALA A 40 -11.45 1.12 2.97
N GLY A 41 -10.61 2.17 3.02
CA GLY A 41 -11.06 3.55 3.24
C GLY A 41 -12.00 4.05 2.15
N HIS A 42 -11.69 3.77 0.88
CA HIS A 42 -12.57 4.10 -0.25
C HIS A 42 -13.89 3.35 -0.19
N GLN A 43 -13.88 2.06 0.17
CA GLN A 43 -15.10 1.27 0.33
C GLN A 43 -15.97 1.81 1.47
N LEU A 44 -15.36 2.19 2.61
CA LEU A 44 -16.07 2.80 3.73
C LEU A 44 -16.65 4.18 3.38
N ALA A 45 -15.90 4.99 2.64
CA ALA A 45 -16.38 6.28 2.12
C ALA A 45 -17.55 6.09 1.15
N ALA A 46 -17.49 5.09 0.27
CA ALA A 46 -18.57 4.75 -0.66
C ALA A 46 -19.85 4.28 0.06
N LEU A 47 -19.72 3.70 1.26
CA LEU A 47 -20.84 3.33 2.13
C LEU A 47 -21.36 4.50 2.99
N GLY A 48 -20.77 5.70 2.88
CA GLY A 48 -21.15 6.88 3.68
C GLY A 48 -20.67 6.84 5.13
N LEU A 49 -19.84 5.85 5.49
CA LEU A 49 -19.38 5.61 6.87
C LEU A 49 -18.07 6.33 7.22
N GLY A 50 -17.51 7.12 6.29
CA GLY A 50 -16.22 7.79 6.46
C GLY A 50 -16.12 8.74 7.66
N GLN A 51 -17.25 9.25 8.17
CA GLN A 51 -17.32 10.12 9.35
C GLN A 51 -17.51 9.35 10.66
N ASP A 52 -18.05 8.11 10.60
CA ASP A 52 -18.39 7.29 11.78
C ASP A 52 -17.19 6.47 12.30
N LEU A 53 -16.04 6.52 11.62
CA LEU A 53 -14.83 5.78 12.00
C LEU A 53 -13.93 6.54 13.01
N ALA A 54 -14.39 7.67 13.57
CA ALA A 54 -13.76 8.38 14.70
C ALA A 54 -12.21 8.51 14.65
N GLY A 55 -11.61 8.70 13.46
CA GLY A 55 -10.16 8.86 13.31
C GLY A 55 -9.33 7.58 13.33
N GLU A 56 -9.93 6.39 13.23
CA GLU A 56 -9.22 5.10 13.23
C GLU A 56 -8.23 4.91 12.04
N GLY A 57 -8.25 5.80 11.04
CA GLY A 57 -7.35 5.78 9.88
C GLY A 57 -6.17 6.78 9.92
N ASP A 58 -6.15 7.73 10.86
CA ASP A 58 -5.18 8.85 10.88
C ASP A 58 -3.77 8.45 11.36
N THR A 59 -3.61 7.21 11.82
CA THR A 59 -2.36 6.70 12.42
C THR A 59 -1.59 5.71 11.54
N LEU A 60 -2.04 5.49 10.29
CA LEU A 60 -1.42 4.58 9.30
C LEU A 60 -0.55 5.33 8.28
#